data_AF-A0A1H8KPU5-F1
#
_entry.id   AF-A0A1H8KPU5-F1
#
_cell.length_a   1.000
_cell.length_b   1.000
_cell.length_c   1.000
_cell.angle_alpha   90.00
_cell.angle_beta   90.00
_cell.angle_gamma   90.00
#
_symmetry.space_group_name_H-M   'P 1'
#
loop_
_entity.id
_entity.type
_entity.pdbx_description
1 polymer ?
#
loop_
_entity_poly.entity_id
_entity_poly.type
_entity_poly.pdbx_seq_one_letter_code
_entity_poly.pdbx_strand_id
1 'polypeptide(L)'
;MNSDYILKLALKFRNEHKADTIQLIAHNQDELMCFISNFPILIQSDFIIPISDNYDLTSYDIPGDILFEFKLTSKALDYCKNQNLM
;
A
#
# COMPACT_ATOMS: atom_id res chain seq x y z
N MET A 1 6.85 -3.66 -13.63
CA MET A 1 5.48 -4.09 -13.24
C MET A 1 4.63 -2.85 -13.08
N ASN A 2 3.38 -2.86 -13.56
CA ASN A 2 2.46 -1.73 -13.38
C ASN A 2 2.10 -1.64 -11.89
N SER A 3 2.51 -0.59 -11.20
CA SER A 3 2.22 -0.28 -9.79
C SER A 3 0.73 -0.27 -9.45
N ASP A 4 -0.11 0.06 -10.43
CA ASP A 4 -1.56 -0.16 -10.41
C ASP A 4 -1.96 -1.57 -9.96
N TYR A 5 -1.14 -2.58 -10.24
CA TYR A 5 -1.43 -3.98 -9.97
C TYR A 5 -1.55 -4.29 -8.47
N ILE A 6 -0.63 -3.77 -7.64
CA ILE A 6 -0.65 -4.02 -6.19
C ILE A 6 -1.88 -3.38 -5.56
N LEU A 7 -2.18 -2.12 -5.92
CA LEU A 7 -3.35 -1.41 -5.40
C LEU A 7 -4.66 -2.07 -5.88
N LYS A 8 -4.78 -2.40 -7.18
CA LYS A 8 -5.98 -3.04 -7.74
C LYS A 8 -6.21 -4.43 -7.19
N LEU A 9 -5.16 -5.24 -6.99
CA LEU A 9 -5.27 -6.55 -6.34
C LEU A 9 -5.77 -6.43 -4.91
N ALA A 10 -5.20 -5.51 -4.14
CA ALA A 10 -5.56 -5.32 -2.74
C ALA A 10 -7.01 -4.79 -2.61
N LEU A 11 -7.43 -3.86 -3.49
CA LEU A 11 -8.81 -3.37 -3.57
C LEU A 11 -9.79 -4.47 -3.98
N LYS A 12 -9.44 -5.28 -4.99
CA LYS A 12 -10.25 -6.41 -5.46
C LYS A 12 -10.43 -7.45 -4.35
N PHE A 13 -9.35 -7.85 -3.70
CA PHE A 13 -9.37 -8.82 -2.59
C PHE A 13 -10.30 -8.35 -1.47
N ARG A 14 -10.20 -7.08 -1.06
CA ARG A 14 -11.11 -6.50 -0.07
C ARG A 14 -12.57 -6.58 -0.49
N ASN A 15 -12.87 -6.19 -1.73
CA ASN A 15 -14.26 -6.17 -2.22
C ASN A 15 -14.85 -7.58 -2.27
N GLU A 16 -14.05 -8.58 -2.66
CA GLU A 16 -14.45 -9.99 -2.72
C GLU A 16 -14.66 -10.59 -1.31
N HIS A 17 -13.81 -10.26 -0.35
CA HIS A 17 -13.83 -10.85 1.00
C HIS A 17 -14.56 -9.98 2.04
N LYS A 18 -15.14 -8.85 1.61
CA LYS A 18 -15.73 -7.81 2.49
C LYS A 18 -14.80 -7.44 3.64
N ALA A 19 -13.50 -7.38 3.37
CA ALA A 19 -12.52 -7.10 4.40
C ALA A 19 -12.68 -5.65 4.91
N ASP A 20 -12.59 -5.46 6.22
CA ASP A 20 -12.63 -4.13 6.82
C ASP A 20 -11.34 -3.34 6.58
N THR A 21 -10.31 -4.00 6.05
CA THR A 21 -8.96 -3.46 5.84
C THR A 21 -8.42 -3.88 4.48
N ILE A 22 -7.67 -2.99 3.82
CA ILE A 22 -6.86 -3.34 2.65
C ILE A 22 -5.43 -3.51 3.13
N GLN A 23 -4.85 -4.68 2.87
CA GLN A 23 -3.43 -4.93 3.06
C GLN A 23 -2.73 -4.77 1.71
N LEU A 24 -1.81 -3.82 1.64
CA LEU A 24 -0.87 -3.71 0.54
C LEU A 24 0.37 -4.51 0.90
N ILE A 25 0.80 -5.40 0.00
CA ILE A 25 1.97 -6.26 0.20
C ILE A 25 2.97 -5.93 -0.91
N ALA A 26 4.14 -5.39 -0.53
CA ALA A 26 5.31 -5.33 -1.41
C ALA A 26 6.34 -6.34 -0.91
N HIS A 27 7.06 -7.01 -1.82
CA HIS A 27 7.99 -8.09 -1.50
C HIS A 27 9.45 -7.63 -1.42
N ASN A 28 9.73 -6.42 -1.91
CA ASN A 28 11.06 -5.83 -1.93
C ASN A 28 10.95 -4.30 -1.94
N GLN A 29 12.08 -3.65 -1.75
CA GLN A 29 12.17 -2.19 -1.71
C GLN A 29 11.81 -1.54 -3.04
N ASP A 30 12.10 -2.17 -4.19
CA ASP A 30 11.75 -1.62 -5.51
C ASP A 30 10.23 -1.57 -5.72
N GLU A 31 9.49 -2.61 -5.31
CA GLU A 31 8.03 -2.64 -5.33
C GLU A 31 7.43 -1.57 -4.42
N LEU A 32 8.00 -1.39 -3.23
CA LEU A 32 7.59 -0.35 -2.30
C LEU A 32 7.83 1.05 -2.90
N MET A 33 9.04 1.32 -3.40
CA MET A 33 9.40 2.62 -3.99
C MET A 33 8.58 2.91 -5.25
N CYS A 34 8.28 1.89 -6.05
CA CYS A 34 7.39 2.01 -7.20
C CYS A 34 5.96 2.37 -6.77
N PHE A 35 5.42 1.75 -5.71
CA PHE A 35 4.13 2.12 -5.15
C PHE A 35 4.12 3.56 -4.63
N ILE A 36 5.13 3.95 -3.85
CA ILE A 36 5.29 5.31 -3.32
C ILE A 36 5.32 6.36 -4.43
N SER A 37 6.09 6.09 -5.50
CA SER A 37 6.25 7.02 -6.61
C SER A 37 4.97 7.23 -7.42
N ASN A 38 4.12 6.20 -7.52
CA ASN A 38 2.86 6.28 -8.28
C ASN A 38 1.68 6.77 -7.45
N PHE A 39 1.70 6.54 -6.14
CA PHE A 39 0.65 6.96 -5.23
C PHE A 39 1.19 7.79 -4.06
N PRO A 40 1.91 8.90 -4.30
CA PRO A 40 2.59 9.66 -3.25
C PRO A 40 1.61 10.20 -2.19
N ILE A 41 0.37 10.51 -2.60
CA ILE A 41 -0.71 10.91 -1.68
C ILE A 41 -1.08 9.79 -0.70
N LEU A 42 -1.06 8.53 -1.14
CA LEU A 42 -1.43 7.39 -0.28
C LEU A 42 -0.38 7.13 0.81
N ILE A 43 0.84 7.64 0.67
CA ILE A 43 1.95 7.45 1.61
C ILE A 43 2.06 8.62 2.60
N GLN A 44 1.20 9.63 2.49
CA GLN A 44 1.17 10.73 3.44
C GLN A 44 0.75 10.23 4.82
N SER A 45 1.27 10.90 5.86
CA SER A 45 0.73 10.77 7.22
C SER A 45 -0.80 10.80 7.14
N ASP A 46 -1.43 9.77 7.69
CA ASP A 46 -2.89 9.58 7.79
C ASP A 46 -3.56 8.77 6.66
N PHE A 47 -2.86 8.41 5.58
CA PHE A 47 -3.44 7.59 4.49
C PHE A 47 -3.13 6.09 4.61
N ILE A 48 -1.94 5.77 5.13
CA ILE A 48 -1.52 4.40 5.44
C ILE A 48 -1.18 4.25 6.91
N ILE A 49 -1.44 3.07 7.44
CA ILE A 49 -0.98 2.61 8.75
C ILE A 49 -0.08 1.41 8.49
N PRO A 50 1.24 1.48 8.76
CA PRO A 50 2.11 0.31 8.68
C PRO A 50 1.63 -0.77 9.65
N ILE A 51 1.60 -2.03 9.21
CA ILE A 51 1.15 -3.16 10.03
C ILE A 51 2.32 -3.79 10.80
N SER A 52 3.55 -3.63 10.34
CA SER A 52 4.75 -4.12 11.02
C SER A 52 5.58 -2.96 11.58
N ASP A 53 6.13 -3.18 12.77
CA ASP A 53 6.93 -2.18 13.52
C ASP A 53 8.35 -1.99 12.95
N ASN A 54 8.76 -2.80 11.97
CA ASN A 54 10.13 -2.84 11.45
C ASN A 54 10.39 -1.90 10.26
N TYR A 55 9.50 -0.96 9.96
CA TYR A 55 9.68 -0.09 8.80
C TYR A 55 10.24 1.27 9.21
N ASP A 56 11.56 1.40 9.14
CA ASP A 56 12.15 2.71 8.96
C ASP A 56 12.12 3.06 7.46
N LEU A 57 11.07 3.76 7.04
CA LEU A 57 10.89 4.29 5.68
C LEU A 57 12.00 5.27 5.26
N THR A 58 12.86 5.67 6.19
CA THR A 58 14.01 6.55 5.94
C THR A 58 15.34 5.80 5.85
N SER A 59 15.36 4.50 6.13
CA SER A 59 16.54 3.65 6.01
C SER A 59 16.55 2.91 4.66
N TYR A 60 17.70 2.96 3.97
CA TYR A 60 17.89 2.32 2.66
C TYR A 60 18.32 0.84 2.76
N ASP A 61 18.55 0.31 3.96
CA ASP A 61 19.00 -1.07 4.19
C ASP A 61 17.82 -1.94 4.66
N ILE A 62 17.02 -2.43 3.72
CA ILE A 62 15.91 -3.33 4.00
C ILE A 62 16.21 -4.72 3.42
N PRO A 63 16.32 -5.79 4.25
CA PRO A 63 16.52 -7.16 3.78
C PRO A 63 15.53 -7.59 2.69
N GLY A 64 16.04 -8.26 1.65
CA GLY A 64 15.32 -8.55 0.40
C GLY A 64 14.11 -9.49 0.47
N ASP A 65 13.80 -10.06 1.64
CA ASP A 65 12.65 -10.95 1.87
C ASP A 65 11.55 -10.29 2.75
N ILE A 66 11.58 -8.97 2.92
CA ILE A 66 10.62 -8.27 3.77
C ILE A 66 9.33 -8.00 3.02
N LEU A 67 8.25 -8.60 3.53
CA LEU A 67 6.88 -8.22 3.19
C LEU A 67 6.58 -6.87 3.85
N PHE A 68 6.25 -5.86 3.03
CA PHE A 68 5.78 -4.56 3.50
C PHE A 68 4.27 -4.56 3.54
N GLU A 69 3.71 -4.53 4.74
CA GLU A 69 2.27 -4.56 4.95
C GLU A 69 1.74 -3.19 5.38
N PHE A 70 0.84 -2.62 4.58
CA PHE A 70 0.16 -1.37 4.91
C PHE A 70 -1.35 -1.54 4.94
N LYS A 71 -1.98 -0.92 5.93
CA LYS A 71 -3.42 -0.75 6.00
C LYS A 71 -3.81 0.62 5.44
N LEU A 72 -4.68 0.65 4.43
CA LEU A 72 -5.30 1.91 4.00
C LEU A 72 -6.30 2.41 5.06
N THR A 73 -6.26 3.71 5.35
CA THR A 73 -7.28 4.38 6.18
C THR A 73 -8.55 4.67 5.38
N SER A 74 -9.64 5.06 6.05
CA SER A 74 -10.89 5.47 5.39
C SER A 74 -10.67 6.61 4.38
N LYS A 75 -9.79 7.56 4.71
CA LYS A 75 -9.43 8.67 3.82
C LYS A 75 -8.76 8.17 2.53
N ALA A 76 -7.86 7.20 2.65
CA ALA A 76 -7.22 6.59 1.48
C ALA A 76 -8.21 5.82 0.61
N LEU A 77 -9.17 5.12 1.21
CA LEU A 77 -10.23 4.44 0.47
C LEU A 77 -11.09 5.42 -0.33
N ASP A 78 -11.46 6.56 0.28
CA ASP A 78 -12.26 7.57 -0.41
C ASP A 78 -11.48 8.28 -1.53
N TYR A 79 -10.17 8.49 -1.35
CA TYR A 79 -9.30 8.92 -2.45
C TYR A 79 -9.30 7.91 -3.61
N CYS A 80 -9.12 6.62 -3.32
CA CYS A 80 -9.12 5.58 -4.35
C CYS A 80 -10.43 5.55 -5.14
N LYS A 81 -11.59 5.74 -4.48
CA LYS A 81 -12.89 5.88 -5.16
C LYS A 81 -12.92 7.10 -6.07
N ASN A 82 -12.51 8.26 -5.56
CA ASN A 82 -12.57 9.53 -6.29
C ASN A 82 -11.65 9.55 -7.52
N GLN A 83 -10.59 8.74 -7.53
CA GLN A 83 -9.65 8.60 -8.64
C GLN A 83 -10.02 7.46 -9.62
N ASN A 84 -11.18 6.81 -9.49
CA ASN A 84 -11.57 5.63 -10.28
C ASN A 84 -10.51 4.50 -10.23
N LEU A 85 -9.88 4.32 -9.06
CA LEU A 85 -8.95 3.22 -8.82
C LEU A 85 -9.66 1.96 -8.27
N MET A 86 -10.96 2.07 -7.97
CA MET A 86 -11.85 1.01 -7.49
C MET A 86 -12.81 0.51 -8.55
#